data_AF-A0A429JKG3-F1
#
_entry.id   AF-A0A429JKG3-F1
#
_cell.length_a   1.000
_cell.length_b   1.000
_cell.length_c   1.000
_cell.angle_alpha   90.00
_cell.angle_beta   90.00
_cell.angle_gamma   90.00
#
_symmetry.space_group_name_H-M   'P 1'
#
loop_
_entity.id
_entity.type
_entity.pdbx_description
1 polymer ?
#
loop_
_entity_poly.entity_id
_entity_poly.type
_entity_poly.pdbx_seq_one_letter_code
_entity_poly.pdbx_strand_id
1 'polypeptide(L)' 'MRTCRRFERIKSGFERDIRFMLNHAERHQGSTSGKVSQTSALGARQRMAKALSRHFQHCRECG' A
#
# COMPACT_ATOMS: atom_id res chain seq x y z
N MET A 1 -14.42 -12.07 -7.83
CA MET A 1 -13.25 -12.13 -6.94
C MET A 1 -13.74 -12.13 -5.51
N ARG A 2 -13.75 -13.29 -4.85
CA ARG A 2 -13.93 -13.32 -3.40
C ARG A 2 -12.62 -12.86 -2.77
N THR A 3 -12.69 -11.85 -1.91
CA THR A 3 -11.57 -11.47 -1.04
C THR A 3 -11.90 -11.93 0.37
N CYS A 4 -10.86 -12.41 1.04
CA CYS A 4 -10.92 -13.01 2.36
C CYS A 4 -10.47 -11.96 3.38
N ARG A 5 -10.86 -12.08 4.66
CA ARG A 5 -10.59 -11.04 5.69
C ARG A 5 -9.11 -10.70 5.83
N ARG A 6 -8.23 -11.67 5.57
CA ARG A 6 -6.78 -11.47 5.59
C ARG A 6 -6.30 -10.58 4.43
N PHE A 7 -6.88 -10.73 3.24
CA PHE A 7 -6.61 -9.87 2.10
C PHE A 7 -6.97 -8.42 2.42
N GLU A 8 -8.19 -8.19 2.94
CA GLU A 8 -8.65 -6.85 3.32
C GLU A 8 -7.76 -6.23 4.41
N ARG A 9 -7.34 -7.02 5.41
CA ARG A 9 -6.43 -6.54 6.44
C ARG A 9 -5.08 -6.12 5.85
N ILE A 10 -4.48 -6.91 4.96
CA ILE A 10 -3.23 -6.57 4.29
C ILE A 10 -3.38 -5.28 3.48
N LYS A 11 -4.44 -5.21 2.66
CA LYS A 11 -4.75 -4.03 1.83
C LYS A 11 -4.92 -2.78 2.68
N SER A 12 -5.73 -2.85 3.74
CA SER A 12 -5.99 -1.71 4.63
C SER A 12 -4.74 -1.20 5.34
N GLY A 13 -3.80 -2.09 5.70
CA GLY A 13 -2.53 -1.71 6.31
C GLY A 13 -1.67 -0.89 5.35
N PHE A 14 -1.47 -1.40 4.15
CA PHE A 14 -0.73 -0.68 3.11
C PHE A 14 -1.41 0.64 2.72
N GLU A 15 -2.74 0.65 2.57
CA GLU A 15 -3.49 1.86 2.23
C GLU A 15 -3.34 2.96 3.29
N ARG A 16 -3.32 2.57 4.58
CA ARG A 16 -3.08 3.50 5.68
C ARG A 16 -1.68 4.11 5.60
N ASP A 17 -0.66 3.29 5.38
CA ASP A 17 0.74 3.75 5.26
C ASP A 17 0.93 4.64 4.03
N ILE A 18 0.37 4.25 2.88
CA ILE A 18 0.40 5.04 1.65
C ILE A 18 -0.26 6.40 1.88
N ARG A 19 -1.44 6.42 2.53
CA ARG A 19 -2.13 7.69 2.84
C ARG A 19 -1.31 8.56 3.77
N PHE A 20 -0.67 7.99 4.78
CA PHE A 20 0.23 8.72 5.67
C PHE A 20 1.38 9.38 4.91
N MET A 21 2.06 8.61 4.03
CA MET A 21 3.16 9.13 3.22
C MET A 21 2.72 10.21 2.24
N LEU A 22 1.55 10.05 1.61
CA LEU A 22 0.99 11.06 0.71
C LEU A 22 0.60 12.34 1.44
N ASN A 23 -0.06 12.24 2.59
CA ASN A 23 -0.40 13.40 3.42
C ASN A 23 0.86 14.15 3.88
N HIS A 24 1.90 13.42 4.25
CA HIS A 24 3.19 14.02 4.61
C HIS A 24 3.84 14.70 3.39
N ALA A 25 3.85 14.04 2.23
CA ALA A 25 4.36 14.62 0.99
C ALA A 25 3.62 15.91 0.60
N GLU A 26 2.29 15.93 0.77
CA GLU A 26 1.44 17.09 0.50
C GLU A 26 1.75 18.26 1.44
N ARG A 27 1.90 18.00 2.74
CA ARG A 27 2.25 19.02 3.75
C ARG A 27 3.64 19.60 3.55
N HIS A 28 4.55 18.80 3.02
CA HIS A 28 5.96 19.17 2.80
C HIS A 28 6.30 19.32 1.32
N GLN A 29 5.34 19.75 0.49
CA GLN A 29 5.55 20.01 -0.94
C GLN A 29 6.73 20.97 -1.16
N GLY A 30 7.53 20.68 -2.20
CA GLY A 30 8.73 21.43 -2.52
C GLY A 30 9.98 21.05 -1.72
N SER A 31 9.83 20.39 -0.56
CA SER A 31 10.97 19.89 0.22
C SER A 31 11.47 18.52 -0.26
N THR A 32 12.74 18.22 0.01
CA THR A 32 13.31 16.87 -0.22
C THR A 32 12.56 15.80 0.56
N SER A 33 12.15 16.09 1.81
CA SER A 33 11.40 15.16 2.66
C SER A 33 10.04 14.79 2.04
N GLY A 34 9.35 15.78 1.46
CA GLY A 34 8.10 15.56 0.73
C GLY A 34 8.29 14.68 -0.50
N LYS A 35 9.33 14.95 -1.31
CA LYS A 35 9.69 14.13 -2.49
C LYS A 35 9.99 12.68 -2.10
N VAL A 36 10.80 12.46 -1.07
CA VAL A 36 11.14 11.10 -0.57
C VAL A 36 9.87 10.37 -0.10
N SER A 37 8.96 11.06 0.57
CA SER A 37 7.70 10.49 1.03
C SER A 37 6.81 10.08 -0.15
N GLN A 38 6.77 10.89 -1.20
CA GLN A 38 6.04 10.57 -2.43
C GLN A 38 6.63 9.32 -3.12
N THR A 39 7.94 9.24 -3.26
CA THR A 39 8.62 8.03 -3.80
C THR A 39 8.36 6.80 -2.93
N SER A 40 8.39 6.97 -1.61
CA SER A 40 8.11 5.89 -0.66
C SER A 40 6.68 5.37 -0.77
N ALA A 41 5.70 6.26 -1.00
CA ALA A 41 4.31 5.90 -1.26
C ALA A 41 4.15 5.07 -2.55
N LEU A 42 4.89 5.41 -3.62
CA LEU A 42 4.91 4.62 -4.85
C LEU A 42 5.50 3.22 -4.62
N GLY A 43 6.62 3.12 -3.90
CA GLY A 43 7.21 1.84 -3.52
C GLY A 43 6.27 0.99 -2.65
N ALA A 44 5.52 1.62 -1.73
CA ALA A 44 4.53 0.94 -0.92
C ALA A 44 3.36 0.39 -1.74
N ARG A 45 2.89 1.11 -2.76
CA ARG A 45 1.88 0.59 -3.72
C ARG A 45 2.37 -0.66 -4.45
N GLN A 46 3.63 -0.66 -4.90
CA GLN A 46 4.22 -1.83 -5.56
C GLN A 46 4.35 -3.03 -4.60
N ARG A 47 4.79 -2.78 -3.36
CA ARG A 47 4.86 -3.83 -2.31
C ARG A 47 3.48 -4.37 -1.96
N MET A 48 2.47 -3.51 -1.86
CA MET A 48 1.08 -3.90 -1.64
C MET A 48 0.61 -4.84 -2.76
N ALA A 49 0.79 -4.44 -4.02
CA ALA A 49 0.41 -5.27 -5.16
C ALA A 49 1.08 -6.65 -5.10
N LYS A 50 2.40 -6.72 -4.85
CA LYS A 50 3.12 -8.00 -4.69
C LYS A 50 2.57 -8.84 -3.54
N ALA A 51 2.30 -8.23 -2.39
CA ALA A 51 1.76 -8.94 -1.22
C ALA A 51 0.35 -9.50 -1.49
N LEU A 52 -0.51 -8.72 -2.12
CA LEU A 52 -1.87 -9.13 -2.49
C LEU A 52 -1.87 -10.21 -3.57
N SER A 53 -1.03 -10.09 -4.62
CA SER A 53 -0.89 -11.13 -5.64
C SER A 53 -0.38 -12.43 -5.05
N ARG A 54 0.64 -12.38 -4.17
CA ARG A 54 1.12 -13.57 -3.47
C ARG A 54 0.03 -14.18 -2.61
N HIS A 55 -0.74 -13.36 -1.90
CA HIS A 55 -1.86 -13.85 -1.10
C HIS A 55 -2.90 -14.55 -1.97
N PHE A 56 -3.28 -13.93 -3.09
CA PHE A 56 -4.25 -14.47 -4.04
C PHE A 56 -3.82 -15.84 -4.58
N GLN A 57 -2.53 -16.02 -4.91
CA GLN A 57 -2.00 -17.29 -5.41
C GLN A 57 -2.03 -18.44 -4.39
N HIS A 58 -1.98 -18.15 -3.09
CA HIS A 58 -1.83 -19.18 -2.05
C HIS A 58 -3.08 -19.39 -1.21
N CYS A 59 -4.02 -18.45 -1.26
CA CYS A 59 -5.18 -18.48 -0.41
C CYS A 59 -6.32 -19.24 -1.07
N ARG A 60 -6.84 -20.26 -0.36
CA ARG A 60 -7.92 -21.13 -0.86
C ARG A 60 -9.30 -20.46 -0.86
N GLU A 61 -9.45 -19.36 -0.12
CA GLU A 61 -10.69 -18.58 -0.04
C GLU A 61 -10.75 -17.45 -1.07
N CYS A 62 -9.57 -16.93 -1.43
CA CYS A 62 -9.44 -15.77 -2.29
C CYS A 62 -9.33 -16.25 -3.76
N GLY A 63 -10.30 -15.86 -4.60
CA GLY A 63 -10.50 -16.34 -5.99
C GLY A 63 -11.67 -15.63 -6.67
#